data_AF-A0AA43BIX7-F1
#
_entry.id   AF-A0AA43BIX7-F1
#
_cell.length_a   1.000
_cell.length_b   1.000
_cell.length_c   1.000
_cell.angle_alpha   90.00
_cell.angle_beta   90.00
_cell.angle_gamma   90.00
#
_symmetry.space_group_name_H-M   'P 1'
#
loop_
_entity.id
_entity.type
_entity.pdbx_description
1 polymer ?
#
loop_
_entity_poly.entity_id
_entity_poly.type
_entity_poly.pdbx_seq_one_letter_code
_entity_poly.pdbx_strand_id
1 'polypeptide(L)'
;MAKKSPENASPVAQFEQSLESLEQLVEQMETGELSLEASLSAYERGVGLYRQCQQALEQAELRVRLLSDPAQPEAAEPFDPPSHDG
;
A
#
# COMPACT_ATOMS: atom_id res chain seq x y z
N MET A 1 11.27 -20.44 18.28
CA MET A 1 11.12 -19.48 17.17
C MET A 1 9.70 -18.94 17.23
N ALA A 2 9.53 -17.72 17.76
CA ALA A 2 8.21 -17.11 17.93
C ALA A 2 7.71 -16.64 16.56
N LYS A 3 6.61 -17.26 16.10
CA LYS A 3 5.88 -16.88 14.90
C LYS A 3 5.29 -15.50 15.16
N LYS A 4 5.83 -14.46 14.50
CA LYS A 4 5.31 -13.10 14.61
C LYS A 4 3.99 -13.07 13.83
N SER A 5 2.87 -13.17 14.55
CA SER A 5 1.53 -13.11 13.99
C SER A 5 1.34 -11.80 13.19
N PRO A 6 0.60 -11.82 12.06
CA PRO A 6 0.41 -10.65 11.21
C PRO A 6 -0.43 -9.53 11.87
N GLU A 7 -0.98 -9.76 13.06
CA GLU A 7 -1.91 -8.84 13.74
C GLU A 7 -1.25 -7.60 14.40
N ASN A 8 0.05 -7.39 14.26
CA ASN A 8 0.77 -6.22 14.82
C ASN A 8 1.86 -5.67 13.88
N ALA A 9 1.65 -5.72 12.56
CA ALA A 9 2.51 -5.00 11.63
C ALA A 9 2.20 -3.49 11.70
N SER A 10 3.22 -2.64 11.83
CA SER A 10 3.03 -1.18 11.74
C SER A 10 2.50 -0.82 10.34
N PRO A 11 1.85 0.35 10.15
CA PRO A 11 1.41 0.81 8.83
C PRO A 11 2.54 0.76 7.80
N VAL A 12 3.77 1.11 8.22
CA VAL A 12 4.98 1.02 7.37
C VAL A 12 5.27 -0.42 6.93
N ALA A 13 5.25 -1.38 7.86
CA ALA A 13 5.51 -2.78 7.53
C ALA A 13 4.41 -3.39 6.63
N GLN A 14 3.15 -2.94 6.79
CA GLN A 14 2.06 -3.34 5.90
C GLN A 14 2.26 -2.76 4.49
N PHE A 15 2.64 -1.48 4.38
CA PHE A 15 2.94 -0.85 3.11
C PHE A 15 4.08 -1.56 2.36
N GLU A 16 5.23 -1.78 3.02
CA GLU A 16 6.39 -2.43 2.40
C GLU A 16 6.05 -3.84 1.89
N GLN A 17 5.30 -4.62 2.67
CA GLN A 17 4.89 -5.98 2.27
C GLN A 17 3.91 -5.98 1.11
N SER A 18 2.90 -5.10 1.13
CA SER A 18 1.92 -4.99 0.05
C SER A 18 2.56 -4.47 -1.24
N LEU A 19 3.52 -3.54 -1.13
CA LEU A 19 4.27 -3.01 -2.26
C LEU A 19 5.17 -4.08 -2.90
N GLU A 20 5.97 -4.79 -2.10
CA GLU A 20 6.83 -5.88 -2.61
C GLU A 20 6.00 -6.96 -3.33
N SER A 21 4.86 -7.33 -2.74
CA SER A 21 3.94 -8.29 -3.35
C SER A 21 3.33 -7.78 -4.66
N LEU A 22 3.09 -6.47 -4.77
CA LEU A 22 2.54 -5.84 -5.97
C LEU A 22 3.59 -5.78 -7.07
N GLU A 23 4.83 -5.41 -6.75
CA GLU A 23 5.95 -5.38 -7.69
C GLU A 23 6.21 -6.76 -8.30
N GLN A 24 6.27 -7.81 -7.47
CA GLN A 24 6.43 -9.19 -7.94
C GLN A 24 5.28 -9.65 -8.85
N LEU A 25 4.05 -9.22 -8.54
CA LEU A 25 2.88 -9.55 -9.34
C LEU A 25 2.91 -8.83 -10.69
N VAL A 26 3.31 -7.56 -10.72
CA VAL A 26 3.48 -6.80 -11.95
C VAL A 26 4.56 -7.44 -12.82
N GLU A 27 5.72 -7.78 -12.24
CA GLU A 27 6.80 -8.47 -12.96
C GLU A 27 6.29 -9.77 -13.61
N GLN A 28 5.49 -10.56 -12.89
CA GLN A 28 4.87 -11.76 -13.44
C GLN A 28 3.90 -11.45 -14.58
N MET A 29 3.08 -10.41 -14.46
CA MET A 29 2.13 -10.00 -15.51
C MET A 29 2.84 -9.50 -16.77
N GLU A 30 3.99 -8.82 -16.61
CA GLU A 30 4.81 -8.30 -17.71
C GLU A 30 5.49 -9.40 -18.54
N THR A 31 5.70 -10.60 -17.97
CA THR A 31 6.24 -11.74 -18.74
C THR A 31 5.34 -12.16 -19.92
N GLY A 32 4.03 -11.87 -19.84
CA GLY A 32 3.06 -12.22 -20.88
C GLY A 32 2.74 -13.72 -20.98
N GLU A 33 3.21 -14.55 -20.03
CA GLU A 33 3.00 -16.01 -20.06
C GLU A 33 1.68 -16.45 -19.40
N LEU A 34 0.93 -15.51 -18.80
CA LEU A 34 -0.30 -15.81 -18.09
C LEU A 34 -1.47 -16.11 -19.04
N SER A 35 -2.26 -17.12 -18.71
CA SER A 35 -3.57 -17.35 -19.35
C SER A 35 -4.54 -16.21 -19.01
N LEU A 36 -5.60 -16.03 -19.79
CA LEU A 36 -6.61 -14.99 -19.53
C LEU A 36 -7.19 -15.06 -18.11
N GLU A 37 -7.51 -16.25 -17.62
CA GLU A 37 -8.03 -16.46 -16.26
C GLU A 37 -6.99 -16.08 -15.20
N ALA A 38 -5.73 -16.49 -15.41
CA ALA A 38 -4.64 -16.12 -14.51
C ALA A 38 -4.37 -14.60 -14.52
N SER A 39 -4.46 -13.94 -15.68
CA SER A 39 -4.32 -12.49 -15.81
C SER A 39 -5.44 -11.73 -15.09
N LEU A 40 -6.68 -12.23 -15.14
CA LEU A 40 -7.78 -11.64 -14.38
C LEU A 40 -7.59 -11.79 -12.87
N SER A 41 -7.19 -12.99 -12.42
CA SER A 41 -6.89 -13.23 -11.00
C SER A 41 -5.72 -12.38 -10.50
N ALA A 42 -4.67 -12.24 -11.32
CA ALA A 42 -3.54 -11.36 -11.03
C ALA A 42 -4.01 -9.91 -10.92
N TYR A 43 -4.82 -9.41 -11.86
CA TYR A 43 -5.36 -8.05 -11.78
C TYR A 43 -6.18 -7.81 -10.50
N GLU A 44 -7.10 -8.71 -10.14
CA GLU A 44 -7.89 -8.59 -8.91
C GLU A 44 -7.00 -8.54 -7.66
N ARG A 45 -5.98 -9.41 -7.60
CA ARG A 45 -5.00 -9.40 -6.53
C ARG A 45 -4.21 -8.09 -6.49
N GLY A 46 -3.79 -7.58 -7.65
CA GLY A 46 -3.07 -6.31 -7.78
C GLY A 46 -3.89 -5.13 -7.26
N VAL A 47 -5.18 -5.06 -7.60
CA VAL A 47 -6.10 -4.05 -7.05
C VAL A 47 -6.22 -4.17 -5.53
N GLY A 48 -6.26 -5.38 -4.99
CA GLY A 48 -6.27 -5.63 -3.55
C GLY A 48 -5.00 -5.11 -2.85
N LEU A 49 -3.83 -5.43 -3.39
CA LEU A 49 -2.54 -4.97 -2.87
C LEU A 49 -2.41 -3.45 -2.94
N TYR A 50 -2.80 -2.84 -4.06
CA TYR A 50 -2.82 -1.39 -4.22
C TYR A 50 -3.67 -0.70 -3.16
N ARG A 51 -4.88 -1.23 -2.88
CA ARG A 51 -5.75 -0.69 -1.83
C ARG A 51 -5.12 -0.81 -0.44
N GLN A 52 -4.41 -1.89 -0.15
CA GLN A 52 -3.69 -2.05 1.11
C GLN A 52 -2.57 -1.01 1.25
N CYS A 53 -1.81 -0.74 0.17
CA CYS A 53 -0.81 0.32 0.16
C CYS A 53 -1.44 1.69 0.45
N GLN A 54 -2.54 2.03 -0.21
CA GLN A 54 -3.26 3.29 0.03
C GLN A 54 -3.71 3.40 1.49
N GLN A 55 -4.33 2.35 2.04
CA GLN A 55 -4.79 2.36 3.43
C GLN A 55 -3.64 2.51 4.44
N ALA A 56 -2.48 1.90 4.16
CA ALA A 56 -1.30 2.05 5.01
C ALA A 56 -0.74 3.48 4.97
N LEU A 57 -0.75 4.13 3.80
CA LEU A 57 -0.36 5.53 3.64
C LEU A 57 -1.33 6.47 4.37
N GLU A 58 -2.64 6.26 4.23
CA GLU A 58 -3.66 7.04 4.94
C GLU A 58 -3.47 6.97 6.47
N GLN A 59 -3.19 5.78 7.01
CA GLN A 59 -2.91 5.60 8.44
C GLN A 59 -1.62 6.31 8.86
N ALA A 60 -0.58 6.26 8.04
CA ALA A 60 0.67 6.96 8.30
C ALA A 60 0.46 8.48 8.30
N GLU A 61 -0.28 9.00 7.32
CA GLU A 61 -0.63 10.42 7.21
C GLU A 61 -1.44 10.89 8.42
N LEU A 62 -2.49 10.17 8.80
CA LEU A 62 -3.28 10.48 9.99
C LEU A 62 -2.40 10.56 11.25
N ARG A 63 -1.45 9.62 11.38
CA ARG A 63 -0.50 9.62 12.50
C ARG A 63 0.40 10.84 12.48
N VAL A 64 0.87 11.28 11.31
CA VAL A 64 1.64 12.53 11.19
C VAL A 64 0.79 13.74 11.58
N ARG A 65 -0.47 13.83 11.10
CA ARG A 65 -1.38 14.94 11.43
C ARG A 65 -1.62 15.05 12.94
N LEU A 66 -1.89 13.93 13.61
CA LEU A 66 -2.07 13.87 15.07
C LEU A 66 -0.81 14.27 15.85
N LEU A 67 0.38 13.97 15.32
CA LEU A 67 1.65 14.37 15.95
C LEU A 67 1.98 15.85 15.72
N SER A 68 1.57 16.42 14.58
CA SER A 68 1.81 17.81 14.21
C SER A 68 0.88 18.78 14.93
N ASP A 69 -0.42 18.52 14.94
CA ASP A 69 -1.42 19.29 15.71
C ASP A 69 -2.49 18.35 16.29
N PRO A 70 -2.31 17.88 17.54
CA PRO A 70 -3.26 16.98 18.18
C PRO A 70 -4.62 17.62 18.48
N ALA A 71 -4.74 18.95 18.47
CA ALA A 71 -5.99 19.65 18.75
C ALA A 71 -6.86 19.84 17.49
N GLN A 72 -6.24 19.91 16.31
CA GLN A 72 -6.94 20.08 15.03
C GLN A 72 -6.34 19.20 13.90
N PRO A 73 -6.35 17.87 14.04
CA PRO A 73 -5.74 16.96 13.06
C PRO A 73 -6.43 17.02 11.68
N GLU A 74 -7.69 17.45 11.63
CA GLU A 74 -8.50 17.61 10.42
C GLU A 74 -8.29 18.95 9.70
N ALA A 75 -7.59 19.90 10.34
CA ALA A 75 -7.15 21.15 9.70
C ALA A 75 -5.79 21.00 8.99
N ALA A 76 -5.13 19.85 9.13
CA ALA A 76 -3.88 19.59 8.44
C ALA A 76 -4.14 19.35 6.96
N GLU A 77 -3.48 20.16 6.12
CA GLU A 77 -3.51 20.01 4.67
C GLU A 77 -3.04 18.60 4.26
N PRO A 78 -3.71 17.95 3.30
CA PRO A 78 -3.24 16.69 2.74
C PRO A 78 -1.82 16.82 2.19
N PHE A 79 -1.04 15.76 2.30
CA PHE A 79 0.23 15.71 1.59
C PHE A 79 -0.06 15.68 0.08
N ASP A 80 0.33 16.75 -0.64
CA ASP A 80 0.27 16.82 -2.09
C ASP A 80 1.61 16.32 -2.67
N PRO A 81 1.72 15.04 -3.07
CA PRO A 81 2.94 14.54 -3.66
C PRO A 81 3.22 15.30 -4.96
N PRO A 82 4.49 15.62 -5.28
CA PRO A 82 4.81 16.23 -6.56
C PRO A 82 4.27 15.35 -7.67
N SER A 83 3.41 15.93 -8.53
CA SER A 83 2.87 15.23 -9.68
C SER A 83 4.05 14.72 -10.53
N HIS A 84 4.18 13.40 -10.66
CA HIS A 84 5.16 12.81 -11.55
C HIS A 84 4.71 13.02 -12.99
N ASP A 85 5.00 14.21 -13.52
CA ASP A 85 5.00 14.48 -14.96
C ASP A 85 6.33 13.95 -15.50
N GLY A 86 6.33 12.76 -16.10
CA GLY A 86 7.52 12.12 -16.66
C GLY A 86 7.37 10.65 -17.00
#